data_AF-A0A2P5EMM7-F1
#
_entry.id   AF-A0A2P5EMM7-F1
#
_cell.length_a   1.000
_cell.length_b   1.000
_cell.length_c   1.000
_cell.angle_alpha   90.00
_cell.angle_beta   90.00
_cell.angle_gamma   90.00
#
_symmetry.space_group_name_H-M   'P 1'
#
loop_
_entity.id
_entity.type
_entity.pdbx_description
1 polymer ?
#
loop_
_entity_poly.entity_id
_entity_poly.type
_entity_poly.pdbx_seq_one_letter_code
_entity_poly.pdbx_strand_id
1 'polypeptide(L)'
;MGLPFIGEALHLLIPSYSMDLHPFIKTRIQRYGPIFRTKILGQPVVVSADPEINHFILQQEGNMVELWYLNTFSKILGLQDSESRIRSLGGIHKYIRNTLLKHFGAEIIKQKLLPQIEQLANKTLNAWSTQASVEVKHALLVVSFPSSFFF
;
A
#
# COMPACT_ATOMS: atom_id res chain seq x y z
N MET A 1 -10.21 -10.43 -21.68
CA MET A 1 -9.66 -11.80 -21.66
C MET A 1 -8.39 -11.77 -22.51
N GLY A 2 -7.24 -11.61 -21.86
CA GLY A 2 -5.93 -11.42 -22.51
C GLY A 2 -5.23 -12.71 -22.94
N LEU A 3 -3.91 -12.64 -23.05
CA LEU A 3 -3.06 -13.73 -23.53
C LEU A 3 -3.12 -14.96 -22.60
N PRO A 4 -2.90 -16.18 -23.13
CA PRO A 4 -2.66 -17.36 -22.29
C PRO A 4 -1.54 -17.11 -21.27
N PHE A 5 -1.70 -17.65 -20.06
CA PHE A 5 -0.75 -17.57 -18.91
C PHE A 5 -0.49 -16.19 -18.30
N ILE A 6 -0.39 -15.11 -19.08
CA ILE A 6 -0.07 -13.76 -18.57
C ILE A 6 -1.32 -12.89 -18.44
N GLY A 7 -2.37 -13.21 -19.21
CA GLY A 7 -3.60 -12.44 -19.24
C GLY A 7 -3.36 -11.03 -19.76
N GLU A 8 -3.75 -10.04 -18.98
CA GLU A 8 -3.61 -8.60 -19.29
C GLU A 8 -2.55 -7.91 -18.41
N ALA A 9 -1.75 -8.68 -17.67
CA ALA A 9 -0.80 -8.16 -16.69
C ALA A 9 0.21 -7.17 -17.27
N LEU A 10 0.68 -7.36 -18.50
CA LEU A 10 1.62 -6.42 -19.13
C LEU A 10 1.02 -5.01 -19.25
N HIS A 11 -0.26 -4.89 -19.62
CA HIS A 11 -0.93 -3.59 -19.70
C HIS A 11 -1.10 -2.93 -18.34
N LEU A 12 -1.15 -3.71 -17.25
CA LEU A 12 -1.19 -3.19 -15.88
C LEU A 12 0.20 -2.80 -15.36
N LEU A 13 1.26 -3.46 -15.84
CA LEU A 13 2.64 -3.23 -15.39
C LEU A 13 3.35 -2.08 -16.13
N ILE A 14 2.85 -1.67 -17.31
CA ILE A 14 3.38 -0.50 -18.02
C ILE A 14 3.16 0.73 -17.14
N PRO A 15 4.21 1.46 -16.76
CA PRO A 15 4.07 2.58 -15.83
C PRO A 15 3.22 3.70 -16.44
N SER A 16 2.39 4.30 -15.59
CA SER A 16 1.68 5.54 -15.88
C SER A 16 2.33 6.67 -15.08
N TYR A 17 2.71 7.75 -15.75
CA TYR A 17 3.25 8.96 -15.12
C TYR A 17 2.15 9.99 -14.79
N SER A 18 0.88 9.59 -14.90
CA SER A 18 -0.27 10.42 -14.54
C SER A 18 -0.64 10.27 -13.07
N MET A 19 -1.13 11.35 -12.45
CA MET A 19 -1.78 11.30 -11.13
C MET A 19 -3.24 10.77 -11.21
N ASP A 20 -3.78 10.61 -12.41
CA ASP A 20 -5.09 10.02 -12.67
C ASP A 20 -5.01 8.47 -12.62
N LEU A 21 -6.18 7.82 -12.68
CA LEU A 21 -6.31 6.38 -12.74
C LEU A 21 -5.48 5.78 -13.90
N HIS A 22 -4.84 4.64 -13.61
CA HIS A 22 -4.01 3.93 -14.58
C HIS A 22 -4.76 3.73 -15.92
N PRO A 23 -4.15 4.03 -17.09
CA PRO A 23 -4.84 4.00 -18.39
C PRO A 23 -5.53 2.66 -18.69
N PHE A 24 -4.90 1.56 -18.31
CA PHE A 24 -5.49 0.21 -18.40
C PHE A 24 -6.83 0.10 -17.65
N ILE A 25 -6.88 0.57 -16.40
CA ILE A 25 -8.09 0.50 -15.58
C ILE A 25 -9.15 1.45 -16.14
N LYS A 26 -8.77 2.68 -16.50
CA LYS A 26 -9.68 3.67 -17.10
C LYS A 26 -10.38 3.14 -18.35
N THR A 27 -9.61 2.54 -19.26
CA THR A 27 -10.13 1.94 -20.50
C THR A 27 -11.10 0.79 -20.22
N ARG A 28 -10.83 -0.02 -19.20
CA ARG A 28 -11.68 -1.16 -18.83
C ARG A 28 -12.97 -0.70 -18.14
N ILE A 29 -12.91 0.32 -17.28
CA ILE A 29 -14.09 0.94 -16.69
C ILE A 29 -15.01 1.50 -17.79
N GLN A 30 -14.45 2.25 -18.74
CA GLN A 30 -15.24 2.81 -19.85
C GLN A 30 -15.92 1.73 -20.71
N ARG A 31 -15.29 0.56 -20.87
CA ARG A 31 -15.82 -0.51 -21.72
C ARG A 31 -16.79 -1.45 -21.00
N TYR A 32 -16.52 -1.77 -19.73
CA TYR A 32 -17.20 -2.85 -19.01
C TYR A 32 -17.96 -2.38 -17.76
N GLY A 33 -17.84 -1.11 -17.40
CA GLY A 33 -18.37 -0.56 -16.17
C GLY A 33 -17.38 -0.62 -15.00
N PRO A 34 -17.76 -0.06 -13.83
CA PRO A 34 -16.89 0.05 -12.66
C PRO A 34 -16.48 -1.29 -12.07
N ILE A 35 -17.18 -2.38 -12.40
CA ILE A 35 -16.86 -3.74 -11.96
C ILE A 35 -16.65 -4.59 -13.21
N PHE A 36 -15.48 -5.19 -13.34
CA PHE A 36 -15.17 -6.01 -14.51
C PHE A 36 -14.27 -7.18 -14.19
N ARG A 37 -14.34 -8.22 -15.03
CA ARG A 37 -13.51 -9.43 -14.91
C ARG A 37 -12.31 -9.32 -15.84
N THR A 38 -11.15 -9.72 -15.36
CA THR A 38 -9.93 -9.85 -16.18
C THR A 38 -9.07 -11.01 -15.71
N LYS A 39 -7.95 -11.27 -16.38
CA LYS A 39 -6.94 -12.22 -15.94
C LYS A 39 -5.63 -11.48 -15.72
N ILE A 40 -5.02 -11.61 -14.54
CA ILE A 40 -3.71 -11.05 -14.22
C ILE A 40 -2.79 -12.21 -13.89
N LEU A 41 -1.71 -12.38 -14.67
CA LEU A 41 -0.74 -13.48 -14.48
C LEU A 41 -1.42 -14.85 -14.43
N GLY A 42 -2.40 -15.04 -15.32
CA GLY A 42 -3.15 -16.30 -15.46
C GLY A 42 -4.26 -16.49 -14.42
N GLN A 43 -4.30 -15.67 -13.37
CA GLN A 43 -5.32 -15.73 -12.33
C GLN A 43 -6.56 -14.93 -12.75
N PRO A 44 -7.77 -15.53 -12.72
CA PRO A 44 -9.00 -14.80 -12.94
C PRO A 44 -9.26 -13.85 -11.76
N VAL A 45 -9.49 -12.58 -12.04
CA VAL A 45 -9.74 -11.56 -11.02
C VAL A 45 -10.94 -10.70 -11.39
N VAL A 46 -11.62 -10.20 -10.36
CA VAL A 46 -12.62 -9.15 -10.49
C VAL A 46 -12.00 -7.85 -9.98
N VAL A 47 -12.07 -6.81 -10.80
CA VAL A 47 -11.62 -5.46 -10.42
C VAL A 47 -12.87 -4.64 -10.13
N SER A 48 -12.86 -3.95 -8.99
CA SER A 48 -13.91 -3.03 -8.58
C SER A 48 -13.35 -1.61 -8.40
N ALA A 49 -13.90 -0.68 -9.17
CA ALA A 49 -13.74 0.76 -9.01
C ALA A 49 -14.99 1.39 -8.36
N ASP A 50 -15.90 0.57 -7.84
CA ASP A 50 -17.11 1.00 -7.15
C ASP A 50 -16.82 1.23 -5.66
N PRO A 51 -17.02 2.46 -5.13
CA PRO A 51 -16.71 2.76 -3.73
C PRO A 51 -17.54 1.96 -2.71
N GLU A 52 -18.81 1.68 -3.00
CA GLU A 52 -19.70 0.97 -2.08
C GLU A 52 -19.29 -0.49 -1.95
N ILE A 53 -19.00 -1.13 -3.07
CA ILE A 53 -18.49 -2.51 -3.09
C ILE A 53 -17.11 -2.59 -2.46
N ASN A 54 -16.22 -1.64 -2.74
CA ASN A 54 -14.89 -1.61 -2.15
C ASN A 54 -14.97 -1.49 -0.62
N HIS A 55 -15.85 -0.61 -0.12
CA HIS A 55 -16.10 -0.49 1.31
C HIS A 55 -16.67 -1.79 1.90
N PHE A 56 -17.64 -2.41 1.23
CA PHE A 56 -18.19 -3.70 1.67
C PHE A 56 -17.12 -4.80 1.72
N ILE A 57 -16.29 -4.97 0.68
CA ILE A 57 -15.22 -5.96 0.64
C ILE A 57 -14.26 -5.75 1.82
N LEU A 58 -13.84 -4.51 2.08
CA LEU A 58 -12.95 -4.17 3.19
C LEU A 58 -13.57 -4.49 4.56
N GLN A 59 -14.89 -4.33 4.72
CA GLN A 59 -15.60 -4.70 5.94
C GLN A 59 -15.72 -6.22 6.15
N GLN A 60 -15.59 -7.01 5.09
CA GLN A 60 -15.77 -8.46 5.11
C GLN A 60 -14.47 -9.25 5.16
N GLU A 61 -13.33 -8.56 5.30
CA GLU A 61 -12.01 -9.16 5.50
C GLU A 61 -12.02 -10.07 6.74
N GLY A 62 -11.65 -11.34 6.54
CA GLY A 62 -11.67 -12.37 7.58
C GLY A 62 -13.03 -13.02 7.83
N ASN A 63 -14.07 -12.65 7.07
CA ASN A 63 -15.38 -13.28 7.11
C ASN A 63 -15.74 -13.92 5.76
N MET A 64 -16.09 -13.10 4.77
CA MET A 64 -16.46 -13.58 3.43
C MET A 64 -15.34 -13.44 2.40
N VAL A 65 -14.33 -12.62 2.70
CA VAL A 65 -13.14 -12.43 1.85
C VAL A 65 -11.87 -12.51 2.68
N GLU A 66 -10.78 -12.87 2.03
CA GLU A 66 -9.45 -12.90 2.63
C GLU A 66 -8.46 -12.17 1.75
N LEU A 67 -7.51 -11.49 2.40
CA LEU A 67 -6.41 -10.81 1.74
C LEU A 67 -5.55 -11.82 0.97
N TRP A 68 -5.40 -11.56 -0.32
CA TRP A 68 -4.61 -12.38 -1.22
C TRP A 68 -3.55 -11.53 -1.92
N TYR A 69 -2.32 -12.03 -1.95
CA TYR A 69 -1.21 -11.46 -2.70
C TYR A 69 -0.71 -12.46 -3.74
N LEU A 70 -0.13 -11.95 -4.82
CA LEU A 70 0.64 -12.79 -5.74
C LEU A 70 1.73 -13.53 -4.97
N ASN A 71 1.98 -14.78 -5.31
CA ASN A 71 2.91 -15.66 -4.59
C ASN A 71 4.25 -15.00 -4.28
N THR A 72 4.86 -14.29 -5.23
CA THR A 72 6.14 -13.58 -5.03
C THR A 72 6.07 -12.55 -3.91
N PHE A 73 5.01 -11.76 -3.84
CA PHE A 73 4.79 -10.80 -2.75
C PHE A 73 4.53 -11.52 -1.43
N SER A 74 3.74 -12.60 -1.44
CA SER A 74 3.54 -13.43 -0.24
C SER A 74 4.85 -13.98 0.31
N LYS A 75 5.83 -14.33 -0.55
CA LYS A 75 7.16 -14.79 -0.10
C LYS A 75 7.96 -13.67 0.57
N ILE A 76 8.00 -12.49 -0.05
CA ILE A 76 8.71 -11.31 0.48
C ILE A 76 8.13 -10.90 1.82
N LEU A 77 6.80 -10.99 1.97
CA LEU A 77 6.08 -10.60 3.17
C LEU A 77 5.97 -11.71 4.24
N GLY A 78 6.48 -12.92 3.98
CA GLY A 78 6.40 -14.04 4.94
C GLY A 78 4.99 -14.62 5.15
N LEU A 79 4.10 -14.45 4.18
CA LEU A 79 2.67 -14.82 4.25
C LEU A 79 2.35 -16.20 3.61
N GLN A 80 3.32 -17.10 3.53
CA GLN A 80 3.18 -18.37 2.79
C GLN A 80 2.39 -19.47 3.52
N ASP A 81 2.34 -19.46 4.86
CA ASP A 81 1.78 -20.56 5.64
C ASP A 81 0.31 -20.32 6.01
N SER A 82 -0.51 -21.38 5.95
CA SER A 82 -1.93 -21.33 6.35
C SER A 82 -2.10 -20.84 7.80
N GLU A 83 -1.18 -21.19 8.70
CA GLU A 83 -1.17 -20.68 10.08
C GLU A 83 -0.80 -19.19 10.18
N SER A 84 0.06 -18.65 9.32
CA SER A 84 0.38 -17.21 9.32
C SER A 84 -0.79 -16.40 8.76
N ARG A 85 -1.51 -16.95 7.78
CA ARG A 85 -2.76 -16.38 7.24
C ARG A 85 -3.91 -16.42 8.27
N ILE A 86 -4.10 -17.54 8.97
CA ILE A 86 -5.14 -17.69 10.00
C ILE A 86 -4.83 -16.86 11.26
N ARG A 87 -3.56 -16.78 11.69
CA ARG A 87 -3.16 -15.89 12.78
C ARG A 87 -3.37 -14.41 12.42
N SER A 88 -3.22 -14.03 11.14
CA SER A 88 -3.50 -12.67 10.63
C SER A 88 -4.97 -12.25 10.80
N LEU A 89 -5.91 -13.19 10.79
CA LEU A 89 -7.35 -12.92 10.73
C LEU A 89 -7.95 -12.29 12.00
N GLY A 90 -7.32 -12.49 13.17
CA GLY A 90 -7.88 -11.99 14.44
C GLY A 90 -6.87 -11.67 15.51
N GLY A 91 -5.98 -12.62 15.84
CA GLY A 91 -4.99 -12.46 16.92
C GLY A 91 -3.84 -11.53 16.56
N ILE A 92 -3.22 -11.72 15.40
CA ILE A 92 -2.13 -10.88 14.91
C ILE A 92 -2.66 -9.51 14.49
N HIS A 93 -3.81 -9.41 13.81
CA HIS A 93 -4.37 -8.08 13.49
C HIS A 93 -4.70 -7.28 14.75
N LYS A 94 -5.30 -7.90 15.79
CA LYS A 94 -5.54 -7.23 17.09
C LYS A 94 -4.23 -6.86 17.79
N TYR A 95 -3.23 -7.74 17.78
CA TYR A 95 -1.92 -7.47 18.35
C TYR A 95 -1.20 -6.33 17.61
N ILE A 96 -1.11 -6.39 16.27
CA ILE A 96 -0.52 -5.34 15.43
C ILE A 96 -1.27 -4.04 15.62
N ARG A 97 -2.60 -4.04 15.55
CA ARG A 97 -3.42 -2.84 15.79
C ARG A 97 -3.15 -2.26 17.17
N ASN A 98 -3.13 -3.08 18.22
CA ASN A 98 -2.85 -2.60 19.57
C ASN A 98 -1.42 -2.10 19.71
N THR A 99 -0.43 -2.76 19.11
CA THR A 99 0.97 -2.33 19.12
C THR A 99 1.14 -1.02 18.34
N LEU A 100 0.50 -0.88 17.18
CA LEU A 100 0.47 0.36 16.41
C LEU A 100 -0.20 1.48 17.20
N LEU A 101 -1.37 1.25 17.80
CA LEU A 101 -2.04 2.25 18.64
C LEU A 101 -1.24 2.61 19.90
N LYS A 102 -0.43 1.67 20.42
CA LYS A 102 0.48 1.92 21.54
C LYS A 102 1.72 2.72 21.16
N HIS A 103 2.11 2.79 19.89
CA HIS A 103 3.30 3.54 19.43
C HIS A 103 2.93 4.79 18.61
N PHE A 104 1.77 4.75 17.97
CA PHE A 104 1.22 5.76 17.07
C PHE A 104 -0.22 6.13 17.46
N GLY A 105 -0.57 5.99 18.75
CA GLY A 105 -1.81 6.53 19.27
C GLY A 105 -1.80 8.06 19.23
N ALA A 106 -2.99 8.67 19.20
CA ALA A 106 -3.14 10.13 19.07
C ALA A 106 -2.29 10.92 20.07
N GLU A 107 -2.24 10.47 21.33
CA GLU A 107 -1.43 11.11 22.36
C GLU A 107 0.08 11.00 22.10
N ILE A 108 0.58 9.83 21.69
CA ILE A 108 2.01 9.65 21.41
C ILE A 108 2.41 10.39 20.14
N ILE A 109 1.52 10.43 19.14
CA ILE A 109 1.71 11.27 17.96
C ILE A 109 1.88 12.72 18.39
N LYS A 110 0.94 13.24 19.20
CA LYS A 110 0.94 14.65 19.61
C LYS A 110 2.14 15.01 20.49
N GLN A 111 2.45 14.18 21.48
CA GLN A 111 3.44 14.53 22.51
C GLN A 111 4.88 14.17 22.13
N LYS A 112 5.09 13.14 21.30
CA LYS A 112 6.42 12.63 20.98
C LYS A 112 6.77 12.72 19.50
N LEU A 113 5.92 12.17 18.62
CA LEU A 113 6.28 12.08 17.20
C LEU A 113 6.20 13.43 16.49
N LEU A 114 5.18 14.24 16.77
CA LEU A 114 4.97 15.53 16.10
C LEU A 114 6.14 16.51 16.36
N PRO A 115 6.62 16.71 17.60
CA PRO A 115 7.80 17.53 17.84
C PRO A 115 9.07 16.98 17.16
N GLN A 116 9.25 15.65 17.12
CA GLN A 116 10.40 15.04 16.47
C GLN A 116 10.37 15.24 14.94
N ILE A 117 9.20 15.07 14.33
CA ILE A 117 8.98 15.32 12.90
C ILE A 117 9.22 16.80 12.59
N GLU A 118 8.72 17.72 13.41
CA GLU A 118 8.94 19.15 13.25
C GLU A 118 10.42 19.51 13.35
N GLN A 119 11.12 19.00 14.37
CA GLN A 119 12.57 19.21 14.52
C GLN A 119 13.35 18.68 13.32
N LEU A 120 13.03 17.47 12.86
CA LEU A 120 13.65 16.85 11.69
C LEU A 120 13.39 17.65 10.40
N ALA A 121 12.15 18.11 10.20
CA ALA A 121 11.77 18.93 9.06
C ALA A 121 12.53 20.26 9.08
N ASN A 122 12.52 20.98 10.21
CA ASN A 122 13.24 22.25 10.34
C ASN A 122 14.74 22.09 10.14
N LYS A 123 15.36 21.06 10.73
CA LYS A 123 16.79 20.77 10.56
C LYS A 123 17.13 20.47 9.10
N THR A 124 16.32 19.64 8.45
CA THR A 124 16.48 19.27 7.03
C THR A 124 16.35 20.50 6.13
N LEU A 125 15.29 21.29 6.31
CA LEU A 125 15.03 22.49 5.51
C LEU A 125 16.11 23.55 5.70
N ASN A 126 16.60 23.76 6.93
CA ASN A 126 17.74 24.65 7.20
C ASN A 126 19.03 24.15 6.56
N ALA A 127 19.28 22.84 6.54
CA ALA A 127 20.44 22.29 5.84
C ALA A 127 20.31 22.49 4.32
N TRP A 128 19.11 22.33 3.75
CA TRP A 128 18.85 22.50 2.34
C TRP A 128 18.93 23.96 1.89
N SER A 129 18.54 24.92 2.74
CA SER A 129 18.59 26.35 2.40
C SER A 129 20.01 26.89 2.17
N THR A 130 21.03 26.18 2.67
CA THR A 130 22.44 26.52 2.46
C THR A 130 23.04 25.92 1.17
N GLN A 131 22.28 25.09 0.46
CA GLN A 131 22.72 24.43 -0.77
C GLN A 131 22.16 25.15 -2.00
N ALA A 132 22.93 25.19 -3.10
CA ALA A 132 22.50 25.82 -4.34
C ALA A 132 21.32 25.08 -5.02
N SER A 133 21.22 23.76 -4.81
CA SER A 133 20.14 22.91 -5.32
C SER A 133 20.08 21.59 -4.54
N VAL A 134 18.89 21.00 -4.40
CA VAL A 134 18.69 19.72 -3.71
C VAL A 134 17.87 18.78 -4.58
N GLU A 135 18.31 17.52 -4.73
CA GLU A 135 17.49 16.47 -5.33
C GLU A 135 16.48 15.93 -4.31
N VAL A 136 15.28 16.51 -4.32
CA VAL A 136 14.23 16.25 -3.32
C VAL A 136 13.86 14.77 -3.19
N LYS A 137 13.85 14.01 -4.30
CA LYS A 137 13.52 12.58 -4.29
C LYS A 137 14.48 11.78 -3.42
N HIS A 138 15.78 11.95 -3.64
CA HIS A 138 16.81 11.27 -2.85
C HIS A 138 16.79 11.75 -1.40
N ALA A 139 16.68 13.06 -1.19
CA ALA A 139 16.74 13.66 0.13
C ALA A 139 15.53 13.26 1.02
N LEU A 140 14.34 13.12 0.45
CA LEU A 140 13.16 12.61 1.18
C LEU A 140 13.30 11.16 1.65
N LEU A 141 13.98 10.30 0.88
CA LEU A 141 14.24 8.91 1.31
C LEU A 141 15.06 8.87 2.60
N VAL A 142 16.08 9.72 2.71
CA VAL A 142 16.93 9.83 3.90
C VAL A 142 16.14 10.35 5.11
N VAL A 143 15.23 11.31 4.89
CA VAL A 143 14.39 11.90 5.95
C VAL A 143 13.28 10.96 6.41
N SER A 144 12.77 10.10 5.53
CA SER A 144 11.67 9.17 5.84
C SER A 144 12.13 7.96 6.65
N PHE A 145 13.42 7.63 6.61
CA PHE A 145 14.04 6.57 7.41
C PHE A 145 15.22 7.09 8.25
N PRO A 146 15.00 8.00 9.22
CA PRO A 146 16.07 8.41 10.10
C PRO A 146 16.49 7.23 10.96
N SER A 147 17.78 6.95 11.02
CA SER A 147 18.35 5.91 11.91
C SER A 147 17.95 6.09 13.38
N SER A 148 17.58 7.32 13.78
CA SER A 148 17.10 7.69 15.12
C SER A 148 15.67 7.25 15.46
N PHE A 149 14.89 6.69 14.53
CA PHE A 149 13.57 6.12 14.84
C PHE A 149 13.62 4.62 15.17
N PHE A 150 14.76 3.96 14.93
CA PHE A 150 14.92 2.51 15.10
C PHE A 150 15.80 2.11 16.29
N PHE A 151 16.35 3.08 17.04
CA PHE A 151 17.14 2.87 18.26
C PHE A 151 16.68 3.80 19.39
#